data_AF-A0A538IXH5-F1
#
_entry.id   AF-A0A538IXH5-F1
#
_cell.length_a   1.000
_cell.length_b   1.000
_cell.length_c   1.000
_cell.angle_alpha   90.00
_cell.angle_beta   90.00
_cell.angle_gamma   90.00
#
_symmetry.space_group_name_H-M   'P 1'
#
loop_
_entity.id
_entity.type
_entity.pdbx_description
1 polymer ?
#
loop_
_entity_poly.entity_id
_entity_poly.type
_entity_poly.pdbx_seq_one_letter_code
_entity_poly.pdbx_strand_id
1 'polypeptide(L)'
;MAATLRVCSLYPELMNIYADRGNIAVLRARCRWRGLGFELAGASLGDDVDHGAHDLFYMGGGQDRDQALVARDMVETKRDALHAAAARGAVVLAVCGGYQLLGSSYVMGDETLPGV
;
A
#
# COMPACT_ATOMS: atom_id res chain seq x y z
N MET A 1 19.44 -19.80 4.38
CA MET A 1 18.61 -18.79 5.06
C MET A 1 17.17 -19.00 4.64
N ALA A 2 16.20 -18.85 5.55
CA ALA A 2 14.79 -18.86 5.18
C ALA A 2 14.50 -17.68 4.25
N ALA A 3 13.65 -17.89 3.23
CA ALA A 3 13.18 -16.78 2.39
C ALA A 3 12.37 -15.79 3.25
N THR A 4 12.51 -14.49 2.99
CA THR A 4 11.85 -13.41 3.73
C THR A 4 10.86 -12.70 2.82
N LEU A 5 9.63 -12.48 3.30
CA LEU A 5 8.67 -11.61 2.62
C LEU A 5 8.90 -10.16 3.05
N ARG A 6 9.26 -9.27 2.12
CA ARG A 6 9.44 -7.84 2.36
C ARG A 6 8.18 -7.09 1.98
N VAL A 7 7.55 -6.47 2.97
CA VAL A 7 6.28 -5.75 2.82
C VAL A 7 6.50 -4.24 2.99
N CYS A 8 5.93 -3.45 2.09
CA CYS A 8 5.77 -2.01 2.27
C CYS A 8 4.31 -1.71 2.60
N SER A 9 4.06 -1.11 3.76
CA SER A 9 2.74 -0.53 4.07
C SER A 9 2.71 0.91 3.56
N LEU A 10 1.80 1.19 2.63
CA LEU A 10 1.58 2.52 2.07
C LEU A 10 0.66 3.30 3.00
N TYR A 11 1.12 4.46 3.45
CA TYR A 11 0.45 5.42 4.32
C TYR A 11 -0.16 4.81 5.60
N PRO A 12 0.62 4.08 6.42
CA PRO A 12 0.10 3.34 7.57
C PRO A 12 -0.54 4.24 8.66
N GLU A 13 -0.25 5.53 8.67
CA GLU A 13 -0.85 6.52 9.57
C GLU A 13 -2.20 7.06 9.08
N LEU A 14 -2.46 7.01 7.77
CA LEU A 14 -3.61 7.64 7.10
C LEU A 14 -4.62 6.61 6.59
N MET A 15 -4.13 5.47 6.09
CA MET A 15 -4.92 4.40 5.49
C MET A 15 -5.03 3.22 6.46
N ASN A 16 -5.65 3.45 7.62
CA ASN A 16 -5.62 2.52 8.77
C ASN A 16 -6.97 2.21 9.44
N ILE A 17 -8.10 2.57 8.82
CA ILE A 17 -9.43 2.43 9.47
C ILE A 17 -10.09 1.06 9.22
N TYR A 18 -9.51 0.21 8.37
CA TYR A 18 -10.11 -1.09 7.99
C TYR A 18 -9.29 -2.28 8.47
N ALA A 19 -8.93 -2.26 9.76
CA ALA A 19 -8.19 -3.33 10.44
C ALA A 19 -6.83 -3.67 9.78
N ASP A 20 -6.16 -2.66 9.25
CA ASP A 20 -4.93 -2.79 8.46
C ASP A 20 -3.78 -3.44 9.24
N ARG A 21 -3.63 -3.05 10.51
CA ARG A 21 -2.70 -3.71 11.43
C ARG A 21 -3.00 -5.20 11.60
N GLY A 22 -4.28 -5.58 11.53
CA GLY A 22 -4.74 -6.97 11.57
C GLY A 22 -4.30 -7.76 10.34
N ASN A 23 -4.47 -7.21 9.13
CA ASN A 23 -4.00 -7.84 7.89
C ASN A 23 -2.48 -8.08 7.92
N ILE A 24 -1.70 -7.09 8.34
CA ILE A 24 -0.25 -7.22 8.49
C ILE A 24 0.13 -8.28 9.55
N ALA A 25 -0.57 -8.30 10.70
CA ALA A 25 -0.33 -9.29 11.74
C ALA A 25 -0.61 -10.73 11.26
N VAL A 26 -1.68 -10.92 10.47
CA VAL A 26 -2.01 -12.21 9.87
C VAL A 26 -0.96 -12.63 8.84
N LEU A 27 -0.52 -11.73 7.96
CA LEU A 27 0.56 -12.02 7.00
C LEU A 27 1.83 -12.48 7.71
N ARG A 28 2.27 -11.74 8.74
CA ARG A 28 3.44 -12.11 9.56
C ARG A 28 3.26 -13.47 10.23
N ALA A 29 2.08 -13.77 10.76
CA ALA A 29 1.80 -15.08 11.36
C ALA A 29 1.87 -16.22 10.34
N ARG A 30 1.32 -16.00 9.14
CA ARG A 30 1.33 -17.00 8.05
C ARG A 30 2.73 -17.27 7.51
N CYS A 31 3.60 -16.26 7.45
CA CYS A 31 5.02 -16.43 7.12
C CYS A 31 5.71 -17.30 8.17
N ARG A 32 5.55 -16.98 9.46
CA ARG A 32 6.13 -17.76 10.56
C ARG A 32 5.71 -19.23 10.54
N TRP A 33 4.42 -19.52 10.30
CA TRP A 33 3.93 -20.91 10.21
C TRP A 33 4.53 -21.71 9.06
N ARG A 34 5.12 -21.03 8.06
CA ARG A 34 5.80 -21.64 6.90
C ARG A 34 7.32 -21.60 7.01
N GLY A 35 7.86 -21.13 8.14
CA GLY A 35 9.29 -20.94 8.32
C GLY A 35 9.88 -19.84 7.44
N LEU A 36 9.08 -18.83 7.05
CA LEU A 36 9.51 -17.67 6.28
C LEU A 36 9.80 -16.47 7.19
N GLY A 37 10.78 -15.65 6.83
CA GLY A 37 11.00 -14.33 7.41
C GLY A 37 9.92 -13.33 7.02
N PHE A 38 9.82 -12.22 7.76
CA PHE A 38 8.89 -11.13 7.47
C PHE A 38 9.50 -9.78 7.83
N GLU A 39 9.62 -8.90 6.86
CA GLU A 39 10.09 -7.52 7.03
C GLU A 39 8.97 -6.56 6.65
N LEU A 40 8.84 -5.49 7.44
CA LEU A 40 7.83 -4.46 7.23
C LEU A 40 8.49 -3.09 7.22
N ALA A 41 8.35 -2.39 6.11
CA ALA A 41 8.63 -0.97 5.96
C ALA A 41 7.30 -0.19 5.85
N GLY A 42 7.37 1.12 6.07
CA GLY A 42 6.29 2.06 5.81
C GLY A 42 6.76 3.15 4.86
N ALA A 43 5.86 3.63 4.00
CA ALA A 43 6.07 4.82 3.18
C ALA A 43 4.85 5.72 3.33
N SER A 44 5.05 6.95 3.80
CA SER A 44 4.00 7.93 4.10
C SER A 44 4.03 9.08 3.09
N LEU A 45 3.36 10.19 3.43
CA LEU A 45 3.34 11.39 2.58
C LEU A 45 4.76 11.93 2.33
N GLY A 46 5.07 12.28 1.08
CA GLY A 46 6.37 12.79 0.65
C GLY A 46 7.48 11.74 0.52
N ASP A 47 7.27 10.52 1.02
CA ASP A 47 8.27 9.45 0.90
C ASP A 47 8.28 8.85 -0.51
N ASP A 48 9.47 8.59 -1.05
CA ASP A 48 9.64 7.78 -2.24
C ASP A 48 9.47 6.29 -1.92
N VAL A 49 9.11 5.51 -2.94
CA VAL A 49 9.09 4.05 -2.88
C VAL A 49 10.10 3.49 -3.85
N ASP A 50 11.08 2.72 -3.35
CA ASP A 50 11.91 1.88 -4.20
C ASP A 50 11.08 0.70 -4.69
N HIS A 51 10.76 0.73 -5.98
CA HIS A 51 9.97 -0.30 -6.62
C HIS A 51 10.57 -1.70 -6.43
N GLY A 52 11.89 -1.86 -6.31
CA GLY A 52 12.63 -3.13 -6.19
C GLY A 52 12.86 -3.63 -4.75
N ALA A 53 12.61 -2.80 -3.75
CA ALA A 53 12.92 -3.12 -2.35
C ALA A 53 11.93 -4.10 -1.70
N HIS A 54 10.72 -4.25 -2.26
CA HIS A 54 9.63 -5.00 -1.64
C HIS A 54 8.97 -6.02 -2.57
N ASP A 55 8.44 -7.08 -1.95
CA ASP A 55 7.73 -8.18 -2.60
C ASP A 55 6.21 -7.95 -2.59
N LEU A 56 5.71 -7.22 -1.58
CA LEU A 56 4.30 -6.89 -1.41
C LEU A 56 4.13 -5.43 -0.97
N PHE A 57 3.21 -4.72 -1.62
CA PHE A 57 2.74 -3.39 -1.24
C PHE A 57 1.33 -3.51 -0.69
N TYR A 58 1.13 -3.06 0.55
CA TYR A 58 -0.15 -3.09 1.24
C TYR A 58 -0.71 -1.69 1.38
N MET A 59 -1.98 -1.47 1.01
CA MET A 59 -2.68 -0.22 1.27
C MET A 59 -4.05 -0.48 1.89
N GLY A 60 -4.31 0.12 3.04
CA GLY A 60 -5.62 0.09 3.67
C GLY A 60 -6.62 1.04 3.03
N GLY A 61 -7.67 1.38 3.78
CA GLY A 61 -8.50 2.55 3.47
C GLY A 61 -8.39 3.59 4.57
N GLY A 62 -8.66 4.85 4.23
CA GLY A 62 -8.60 5.99 5.14
C GLY A 62 -9.96 6.68 5.23
N GLN A 63 -10.03 7.71 6.07
CA GLN A 63 -11.17 8.64 6.03
C GLN A 63 -11.09 9.51 4.77
N ASP A 64 -12.22 10.06 4.32
CA ASP A 64 -12.30 10.86 3.09
C ASP A 64 -11.21 11.93 2.97
N ARG A 65 -10.98 12.70 4.03
CA ARG A 65 -9.93 13.73 4.08
C ARG A 65 -8.53 13.14 3.83
N ASP A 66 -8.19 12.06 4.51
CA ASP A 66 -6.86 11.45 4.44
C ASP A 66 -6.67 10.75 3.10
N GLN A 67 -7.73 10.11 2.58
CA GLN A 67 -7.73 9.49 1.26
C GLN A 67 -7.52 10.52 0.14
N ALA A 68 -8.08 11.73 0.27
CA ALA A 68 -7.82 12.83 -0.67
C ALA A 68 -6.37 13.33 -0.64
N LEU A 69 -5.73 13.37 0.54
CA LEU A 69 -4.31 13.71 0.66
C LEU A 69 -3.43 12.62 0.03
N VAL A 70 -3.73 11.36 0.35
CA VAL A 70 -3.02 10.18 -0.17
C VAL A 70 -3.14 10.09 -1.69
N ALA A 71 -4.32 10.32 -2.27
CA ALA A 71 -4.53 10.26 -3.72
C ALA A 71 -3.58 11.20 -4.49
N ARG A 72 -3.43 12.45 -4.01
CA ARG A 72 -2.57 13.45 -4.65
C ARG A 72 -1.10 13.10 -4.48
N ASP A 73 -0.69 12.77 -3.26
CA ASP A 73 0.70 12.41 -2.96
C ASP A 73 1.14 11.14 -3.72
N MET A 74 0.26 10.15 -3.83
CA MET A 74 0.58 8.88 -4.47
C MET A 74 0.84 9.06 -5.96
N VAL A 75 0.09 9.95 -6.64
CA VAL A 75 0.32 10.31 -8.04
C VAL A 75 1.64 11.03 -8.24
N GLU A 76 2.02 11.87 -7.29
CA GLU A 76 3.25 12.66 -7.35
C GLU A 76 4.51 11.83 -7.04
N THR A 77 4.44 10.96 -6.02
CA THR A 77 5.65 10.36 -5.41
C THR A 77 5.78 8.85 -5.64
N LYS A 78 4.67 8.13 -5.89
CA LYS A 78 4.66 6.65 -5.81
C LYS A 78 4.08 5.94 -7.03
N ARG A 79 3.32 6.61 -7.89
CA ARG A 79 2.61 6.00 -9.04
C ARG A 79 3.55 5.20 -9.93
N ASP A 80 4.62 5.83 -10.40
CA ASP A 80 5.53 5.22 -11.36
C ASP A 80 6.28 4.02 -10.73
N ALA A 81 6.65 4.15 -9.45
CA ALA A 81 7.26 3.05 -8.70
C ALA A 81 6.30 1.88 -8.48
N LEU A 82 5.01 2.15 -8.19
CA LEU A 82 4.00 1.10 -8.01
C LEU A 82 3.71 0.36 -9.33
N HIS A 83 3.63 1.07 -10.46
CA HIS A 83 3.54 0.45 -11.78
C HIS A 83 4.76 -0.41 -12.10
N ALA A 84 5.97 0.10 -11.84
CA ALA A 84 7.21 -0.65 -12.05
C ALA A 84 7.29 -1.90 -11.15
N ALA A 85 6.82 -1.80 -9.90
CA ALA A 85 6.75 -2.93 -8.99
C ALA A 85 5.77 -4.00 -9.48
N ALA A 86 4.56 -3.60 -9.89
CA ALA A 86 3.56 -4.50 -10.45
C ALA A 86 4.03 -5.17 -11.74
N ALA A 87 4.66 -4.42 -12.65
CA ALA A 87 5.21 -4.95 -13.91
C ALA A 87 6.31 -6.01 -13.68
N ARG A 88 7.06 -5.91 -12.56
CA ARG A 88 8.05 -6.91 -12.14
C ARG A 88 7.39 -8.14 -11.48
N GLY A 89 6.11 -8.08 -11.14
CA GLY A 89 5.37 -9.14 -10.46
C GLY A 89 5.31 -9.02 -8.94
N ALA A 90 5.60 -7.83 -8.37
CA ALA A 90 5.31 -7.58 -6.97
C ALA A 90 3.79 -7.60 -6.71
N VAL A 91 3.38 -8.04 -5.53
CA VAL A 91 1.97 -8.11 -5.15
C VAL A 91 1.52 -6.75 -4.64
N VAL A 92 0.38 -6.25 -5.14
CA VAL A 92 -0.30 -5.09 -4.55
C VAL A 92 -1.60 -5.59 -3.93
N LEU A 93 -1.74 -5.39 -2.61
CA LEU A 93 -2.93 -5.74 -1.85
C LEU A 93 -3.55 -4.46 -1.31
N ALA A 94 -4.73 -4.11 -1.77
CA ALA A 94 -5.43 -2.90 -1.36
C ALA A 94 -6.84 -3.20 -0.83
N VAL A 95 -7.29 -2.40 0.14
CA VAL A 95 -8.57 -2.57 0.83
C VAL A 95 -9.39 -1.28 0.75
N CYS A 96 -10.66 -1.39 0.35
CA CYS A 96 -11.62 -0.29 0.32
C CYS A 96 -11.07 0.97 -0.38
N GLY A 97 -10.85 2.06 0.36
CA GLY A 97 -10.28 3.31 -0.14
C GLY A 97 -8.99 3.14 -0.93
N GLY A 98 -8.07 2.32 -0.43
CA GLY A 98 -6.83 2.04 -1.15
C GLY A 98 -7.07 1.36 -2.49
N TYR A 99 -8.03 0.43 -2.56
CA TYR A 99 -8.38 -0.23 -3.82
C TYR A 99 -8.99 0.74 -4.83
N GLN A 100 -9.84 1.67 -4.37
CA GLN A 100 -10.42 2.71 -5.22
C GLN A 100 -9.34 3.60 -5.85
N LEU A 101 -8.30 3.95 -5.07
CA LEU A 101 -7.21 4.79 -5.54
C LEU A 101 -6.23 4.08 -6.49
N LEU A 102 -6.28 2.76 -6.61
CA LEU A 102 -5.55 2.01 -7.66
C LEU A 102 -6.27 2.05 -9.03
N GLY A 103 -7.49 2.59 -9.10
CA GLY A 103 -8.15 2.85 -10.37
C GLY A 103 -7.61 4.12 -11.05
N SER A 104 -8.19 4.51 -12.18
CA SER A 104 -7.79 5.77 -12.85
C SER A 104 -8.22 7.03 -12.09
N SER A 105 -9.34 6.96 -11.37
CA SER A 105 -9.89 8.06 -10.57
C SER A 105 -10.96 7.55 -9.60
N TYR A 106 -11.25 8.31 -8.56
CA TYR A 106 -12.33 8.06 -7.61
C TYR A 106 -13.18 9.32 -7.37
N VAL A 107 -14.50 9.21 -7.51
CA VAL A 107 -15.42 10.32 -7.27
C VAL A 107 -15.87 10.33 -5.81
N MET A 108 -15.56 11.39 -5.09
CA MET A 108 -15.85 11.60 -3.68
C MET A 108 -16.67 12.88 -3.52
N GLY A 109 -18.00 12.75 -3.46
CA GLY A 109 -18.90 13.90 -3.50
C GLY A 109 -18.75 14.67 -4.81
N ASP A 110 -18.46 15.96 -4.73
CA ASP A 110 -18.22 16.83 -5.90
C ASP A 110 -16.75 16.84 -6.37
N GLU A 111 -15.86 16.13 -5.67
CA GLU A 111 -14.44 16.04 -6.03
C GLU A 111 -14.13 14.74 -6.79
N THR A 112 -13.25 14.82 -7.80
CA THR A 112 -12.66 13.64 -8.43
C THR A 112 -11.19 13.54 -8.04
N LEU A 113 -10.88 12.53 -7.23
CA LEU A 113 -9.52 12.21 -6.83
C LEU A 113 -8.81 11.44 -7.95
N PRO A 114 -7.53 11.73 -8.21
CA PRO A 114 -6.73 10.95 -9.14
C PRO A 114 -6.39 9.59 -8.53
N GLY A 115 -6.22 8.58 -9.37
CA GLY A 115 -5.67 7.29 -8.96
C GLY A 115 -4.33 6.98 -9.65
N VAL A 116 -3.86 5.76 -9.47
CA VAL A 116 -2.53 5.27 -9.87
C VAL A 116 -2.54 4.59 -11.23
#